data_AF-A0A850YS59-F1
#
_entry.id   AF-A0A850YS59-F1
#
_cell.length_a   1.000
_cell.length_b   1.000
_cell.length_c   1.000
_cell.angle_alpha   90.00
_cell.angle_beta   90.00
_cell.angle_gamma   90.00
#
_symmetry.space_group_name_H-M   'P 1'
#
loop_
_entity.id
_entity.type
_entity.pdbx_description
1 polymer ?
#
loop_
_entity_poly.entity_id
_entity_poly.type
_entity_poly.pdbx_seq_one_letter_code
_entity_poly.pdbx_strand_id
1 'polypeptide(L)'
;MGSKQIAQETFDDAVQENITEFEMDPEEAVREAVLQFESQGVDLSNIVKALRPPASENGQRQKHQILLTLDSLSRAVAEADMAELPEQLSSFAAQLREQLASRYLAGQKGAYAVLLRACQLAAGDRAALPVMTLDDDIRAPFGHAHDHARMIVLENDGLRVLIEAAKAFRDNPGVLSELCATLSRLSVRNEFCQDIVDLGGLNFMVTLLADCMEHPDVVRQVLSALRALAGNDDVKDAIVGAGATELIVLALSRHLGSAQVCEQACAALCMLALRKPHNCSVIMESGGALAALQAMKAHPQEVAVQ
;
A
#
# COMPACT_ATOMS: atom_id res chain seq x y z
N MET A 1 10.21 -13.29 -20.94
CA MET A 1 10.50 -14.54 -20.21
C MET A 1 10.61 -14.17 -18.75
N GLY A 2 9.91 -14.85 -17.84
CA GLY A 2 10.00 -14.52 -16.41
C GLY A 2 11.41 -14.77 -15.90
N SER A 3 12.00 -13.80 -15.20
CA SER A 3 13.23 -14.02 -14.43
C SER A 3 12.97 -15.09 -13.38
N LYS A 4 13.97 -15.94 -13.09
CA LYS A 4 13.86 -16.89 -11.98
C LYS A 4 13.98 -16.11 -10.67
N GLN A 5 13.19 -16.45 -9.66
CA GLN A 5 13.28 -15.83 -8.33
C GLN A 5 13.69 -16.88 -7.31
N ILE A 6 14.35 -16.45 -6.22
CA ILE A 6 14.75 -17.31 -5.09
C ILE A 6 14.24 -16.71 -3.78
N ALA A 7 14.17 -17.51 -2.72
CA ALA A 7 13.86 -17.03 -1.38
C ALA A 7 15.10 -16.42 -0.72
N GLN A 8 14.91 -15.49 0.24
CA GLN A 8 16.00 -14.93 1.05
C GLN A 8 16.82 -16.03 1.72
N GLU A 9 16.17 -17.08 2.22
CA GLU A 9 16.83 -18.21 2.90
C GLU A 9 17.79 -18.95 1.95
N THR A 10 17.42 -19.13 0.68
CA THR A 10 18.28 -19.75 -0.33
C THR A 10 19.53 -18.92 -0.62
N PHE A 11 19.39 -17.60 -0.70
CA PHE A 11 20.53 -16.70 -0.88
C PHE A 11 21.44 -16.70 0.35
N ASP A 12 20.84 -16.59 1.54
CA ASP A 12 21.52 -16.59 2.83
C ASP A 12 22.28 -17.89 3.10
N ASP A 13 21.78 -19.03 2.64
CA ASP A 13 22.45 -20.33 2.73
C ASP A 13 23.64 -20.41 1.79
N ALA A 14 23.52 -19.96 0.54
CA ALA A 14 24.63 -19.92 -0.41
C ALA A 14 25.79 -19.02 0.07
N VAL A 15 25.46 -17.83 0.62
CA VAL A 15 26.48 -16.96 1.22
C VAL A 15 27.14 -17.63 2.42
N GLN A 16 26.37 -18.34 3.24
CA GLN A 16 26.92 -19.01 4.41
C GLN A 16 27.85 -20.17 4.01
N GLU A 17 27.46 -20.95 3.01
CA GLU A 17 28.26 -22.04 2.43
C GLU A 17 29.59 -21.49 1.90
N ASN A 18 29.55 -20.37 1.15
CA ASN A 18 30.75 -19.66 0.68
C ASN A 18 31.70 -19.28 1.84
N ILE A 19 31.16 -18.78 2.96
CA ILE A 19 31.98 -18.43 4.12
C ILE A 19 32.55 -19.68 4.82
N THR A 20 31.75 -20.72 5.02
CA THR A 20 32.17 -21.87 5.85
C THR A 20 32.96 -22.92 5.11
N GLU A 21 32.60 -23.21 3.86
CA GLU A 21 33.22 -24.27 3.07
C GLU A 21 34.44 -23.78 2.29
N PHE A 22 34.42 -22.50 1.88
CA PHE A 22 35.48 -21.89 1.09
C PHE A 22 36.30 -20.86 1.88
N GLU A 23 36.02 -20.70 3.19
CA GLU A 23 36.71 -19.78 4.11
C GLU A 23 36.79 -18.34 3.58
N MET A 24 35.77 -17.93 2.81
CA MET A 24 35.73 -16.63 2.17
C MET A 24 35.41 -15.51 3.17
N ASP A 25 35.95 -14.32 2.91
CA ASP A 25 35.52 -13.13 3.61
C ASP A 25 34.01 -12.89 3.38
N PRO A 26 33.23 -12.45 4.39
CA PRO A 26 31.80 -12.24 4.25
C PRO A 26 31.39 -11.32 3.09
N GLU A 27 32.17 -10.27 2.80
CA GLU A 27 31.89 -9.40 1.66
C GLU A 27 32.11 -10.09 0.34
N GLU A 28 33.15 -10.92 0.27
CA GLU A 28 33.49 -11.70 -0.92
C GLU A 28 32.43 -12.79 -1.18
N ALA A 29 32.01 -13.49 -0.14
CA ALA A 29 30.97 -14.51 -0.22
C ALA A 29 29.64 -13.95 -0.75
N VAL A 30 29.24 -12.75 -0.32
CA VAL A 30 28.05 -12.06 -0.85
C VAL A 30 28.23 -11.72 -2.32
N ARG A 31 29.39 -11.14 -2.71
CA ARG A 31 29.66 -10.79 -4.12
C ARG A 31 29.63 -12.01 -5.02
N GLU A 32 30.21 -13.13 -4.59
CA GLU A 32 30.19 -14.37 -5.35
C GLU A 32 28.79 -14.98 -5.47
N ALA A 33 28.02 -15.03 -4.37
CA ALA A 33 26.65 -15.53 -4.42
C ALA A 33 25.78 -14.69 -5.37
N VAL A 34 25.94 -13.36 -5.36
CA VAL A 34 25.25 -12.46 -6.30
C VAL A 34 25.59 -12.82 -7.75
N LEU A 35 26.88 -12.93 -8.07
CA LEU A 35 27.34 -13.30 -9.43
C LEU A 35 26.83 -14.68 -9.84
N GLN A 36 26.86 -15.66 -8.93
CA GLN A 36 26.40 -17.02 -9.18
C GLN A 36 24.91 -17.04 -9.56
N PHE A 37 24.06 -16.36 -8.82
CA PHE A 37 22.62 -16.32 -9.11
C PHE A 37 22.28 -15.46 -10.33
N GLU A 38 22.92 -14.30 -10.50
CA GLU A 38 22.72 -13.44 -11.67
C GLU A 38 23.15 -14.15 -12.97
N SER A 39 24.24 -14.94 -12.94
CA SER A 39 24.67 -15.74 -14.10
C SER A 39 23.66 -16.83 -14.52
N GLN A 40 22.83 -17.29 -13.57
CA GLN A 40 21.76 -18.25 -13.81
C GLN A 40 20.44 -17.59 -14.26
N GLY A 41 20.45 -16.25 -14.41
CA GLY A 41 19.27 -15.46 -14.75
C GLY A 41 18.27 -15.33 -13.59
N VAL A 42 18.75 -15.42 -12.35
CA VAL A 42 17.94 -15.15 -11.15
C VAL A 42 17.88 -13.66 -10.90
N ASP A 43 16.68 -13.14 -10.65
CA ASP A 43 16.43 -11.77 -10.23
C ASP A 43 16.53 -11.66 -8.70
N LEU A 44 17.47 -10.81 -8.25
CA LEU A 44 17.80 -10.59 -6.86
C LEU A 44 17.27 -9.23 -6.33
N SER A 45 16.39 -8.56 -7.07
CA SER A 45 15.81 -7.25 -6.66
C SER A 45 15.11 -7.28 -5.30
N ASN A 46 14.52 -8.43 -4.93
CA ASN A 46 13.81 -8.65 -3.67
C ASN A 46 14.68 -9.25 -2.56
N ILE A 47 15.97 -9.46 -2.80
CA ILE A 47 16.89 -10.13 -1.87
C ILE A 47 17.73 -9.10 -1.12
N VAL A 48 17.73 -9.19 0.20
CA VAL A 48 18.58 -8.38 1.07
C VAL A 48 20.01 -8.89 0.94
N LYS A 49 20.88 -8.03 0.38
CA LYS A 49 22.31 -8.32 0.17
C LYS A 49 23.20 -7.77 1.29
N ALA A 50 22.60 -7.14 2.30
CA ALA A 50 23.34 -6.59 3.44
C ALA A 50 24.01 -7.70 4.25
N LEU A 51 25.23 -7.45 4.71
CA LEU A 51 25.98 -8.38 5.54
C LEU A 51 25.23 -8.65 6.86
N ARG A 52 25.12 -9.93 7.21
CA ARG A 52 24.68 -10.31 8.55
C ARG A 52 25.83 -10.08 9.54
N PRO A 53 25.56 -9.62 10.76
CA PRO A 53 26.60 -9.55 11.77
C PRO A 53 27.10 -10.98 12.08
N PRO A 54 28.37 -11.13 12.50
CA PRO A 54 28.96 -12.44 12.76
C PRO A 54 28.13 -13.23 13.78
N ALA A 55 28.08 -14.56 13.62
CA ALA A 55 27.31 -15.44 14.49
C ALA A 55 27.64 -15.18 15.96
N SER A 56 26.62 -15.20 16.82
CA SER A 56 26.81 -15.19 18.28
C SER A 56 27.71 -16.36 18.69
N GLU A 57 28.47 -16.22 19.79
CA GLU A 57 29.31 -17.28 20.37
C GLU A 57 28.58 -18.64 20.55
N ASN A 58 27.24 -18.64 20.57
CA ASN A 58 26.40 -19.83 20.67
C ASN A 58 26.08 -20.53 19.32
N GLY A 59 26.68 -20.10 18.21
CA GLY A 59 26.47 -20.71 16.88
C GLY A 59 25.09 -20.44 16.25
N GLN A 60 24.28 -19.55 16.85
CA GLN A 60 22.99 -19.16 16.28
C GLN A 60 23.18 -18.09 15.19
N ARG A 61 22.61 -18.36 14.01
CA ARG A 61 22.56 -17.42 12.86
C ARG A 61 21.90 -16.12 13.30
N GLN A 62 22.60 -14.99 13.18
CA GLN A 62 21.99 -13.69 13.43
C GLN A 62 21.01 -13.35 12.31
N LYS A 63 19.81 -12.88 12.67
CA LYS A 63 18.80 -12.44 11.70
C LYS A 63 19.19 -11.10 11.09
N HIS A 64 18.64 -10.80 9.91
CA HIS A 64 18.70 -9.47 9.30
C HIS A 64 18.18 -8.41 10.26
N GLN A 65 18.77 -7.21 10.25
CA GLN A 65 18.39 -6.12 11.17
C GLN A 65 16.89 -5.80 11.12
N ILE A 66 16.29 -5.83 9.91
CA ILE A 66 14.85 -5.64 9.70
C ILE A 66 13.99 -6.70 10.41
N LEU A 67 14.48 -7.94 10.52
CA LEU A 67 13.77 -9.00 11.21
C LEU A 67 13.94 -8.90 12.73
N LEU A 68 15.11 -8.44 13.20
CA LEU A 68 15.32 -8.17 14.62
C LEU A 68 14.42 -7.03 15.12
N THR A 69 14.28 -5.97 14.33
CA THR A 69 13.35 -4.87 14.66
C THR A 69 11.90 -5.29 14.53
N LEU A 70 11.54 -6.13 13.56
CA LEU A 70 10.20 -6.74 13.50
C LEU A 70 9.90 -7.60 14.73
N ASP A 71 10.85 -8.42 15.20
CA ASP A 71 10.68 -9.24 16.40
C ASP A 71 10.50 -8.37 17.65
N SER A 72 11.27 -7.29 17.80
CA SER A 72 11.11 -6.33 18.91
C SER A 72 9.77 -5.62 18.85
N LEU A 73 9.36 -5.16 17.67
CA LEU A 73 8.05 -4.55 17.48
C LEU A 73 6.92 -5.52 17.79
N SER A 74 7.03 -6.77 17.33
CA SER A 74 6.05 -7.84 17.61
C SER A 74 5.92 -8.10 19.11
N ARG A 75 7.03 -8.09 19.87
CA ARG A 75 7.02 -8.18 21.33
C ARG A 75 6.34 -6.98 21.99
N ALA A 76 6.74 -5.75 21.63
CA ALA A 76 6.12 -4.54 22.16
C ALA A 76 4.60 -4.50 21.89
N VAL A 77 4.19 -4.98 20.71
CA VAL A 77 2.78 -5.15 20.34
C VAL A 77 2.08 -6.22 21.19
N ALA A 78 2.71 -7.37 21.43
CA ALA A 78 2.14 -8.46 22.22
C ALA A 78 1.98 -8.07 23.70
N GLU A 79 2.93 -7.30 24.23
CA GLU A 79 2.95 -6.82 25.61
C GLU A 79 2.14 -5.52 25.80
N ALA A 80 1.67 -4.93 24.70
CA ALA A 80 1.02 -3.61 24.68
C ALA A 80 1.88 -2.51 25.34
N ASP A 81 3.20 -2.57 25.12
CA ASP A 81 4.14 -1.57 25.61
C ASP A 81 4.03 -0.29 24.78
N MET A 82 3.22 0.63 25.28
CA MET A 82 2.96 1.93 24.66
C MET A 82 4.15 2.89 24.69
N ALA A 83 5.16 2.63 25.54
CA ALA A 83 6.34 3.49 25.63
C ALA A 83 7.37 3.12 24.55
N GLU A 84 7.54 1.83 24.27
CA GLU A 84 8.51 1.35 23.28
C GLU A 84 7.98 1.38 21.85
N LEU A 85 6.66 1.24 21.69
CA LEU A 85 6.01 1.13 20.38
C LEU A 85 6.37 2.25 19.38
N PRO A 86 6.35 3.54 19.74
CA PRO A 86 6.65 4.62 18.79
C PRO A 86 8.10 4.60 18.30
N GLU A 87 9.03 4.25 19.19
CA GLU A 87 10.46 4.14 18.86
C GLU A 87 10.70 2.95 17.92
N GLN A 88 10.10 1.80 18.23
CA GLN A 88 10.19 0.61 17.37
C GLN A 88 9.54 0.83 16.01
N LEU A 89 8.36 1.48 15.96
CA LEU A 89 7.70 1.83 14.69
C LEU A 89 8.54 2.81 13.87
N SER A 90 9.16 3.80 14.49
CA SER A 90 10.01 4.79 13.80
C SER A 90 11.27 4.14 13.24
N SER A 91 11.91 3.27 14.03
CA SER A 91 13.10 2.52 13.64
C SER A 91 12.79 1.54 12.49
N PHE A 92 11.70 0.79 12.61
CA PHE A 92 11.26 -0.13 11.58
C PHE A 92 10.89 0.60 10.29
N ALA A 93 10.17 1.72 10.40
CA ALA A 93 9.84 2.59 9.28
C ALA A 93 11.08 3.17 8.59
N ALA A 94 12.14 3.51 9.31
CA ALA A 94 13.39 3.96 8.69
C ALA A 94 14.00 2.84 7.83
N GLN A 95 14.09 1.62 8.37
CA GLN A 95 14.68 0.47 7.66
C GLN A 95 13.87 0.03 6.43
N LEU A 96 12.54 0.12 6.50
CA LEU A 96 11.68 -0.13 5.34
C LEU A 96 11.89 0.91 4.22
N ARG A 97 12.32 2.14 4.54
CA ARG A 97 12.61 3.18 3.52
C ARG A 97 13.98 2.99 2.85
N GLU A 98 14.88 2.19 3.41
CA GLU A 98 16.24 2.05 2.88
C GLU A 98 16.29 1.28 1.56
N GLN A 99 15.58 0.15 1.47
CA GLN A 99 15.60 -0.72 0.29
C GLN A 99 14.33 -1.57 0.16
N LEU A 100 13.96 -1.85 -1.09
CA LEU A 100 12.83 -2.71 -1.45
C LEU A 100 12.89 -4.07 -0.76
N ALA A 101 14.06 -4.70 -0.80
CA ALA A 101 14.27 -6.04 -0.28
C ALA A 101 13.96 -6.14 1.23
N SER A 102 14.16 -5.06 1.99
CA SER A 102 13.77 -5.01 3.41
C SER A 102 12.25 -5.08 3.58
N ARG A 103 11.48 -4.39 2.72
CA ARG A 103 10.01 -4.47 2.73
C ARG A 103 9.52 -5.86 2.36
N TYR A 104 10.15 -6.45 1.36
CA TYR A 104 9.87 -7.82 0.92
C TYR A 104 10.04 -8.82 2.06
N LEU A 105 11.23 -8.82 2.65
CA LEU A 105 11.59 -9.74 3.73
C LEU A 105 10.69 -9.53 4.98
N ALA A 106 10.41 -8.27 5.33
CA ALA A 106 9.49 -7.93 6.42
C ALA A 106 8.06 -8.44 6.15
N GLY A 107 7.54 -8.22 4.94
CA GLY A 107 6.23 -8.68 4.53
C GLY A 107 6.09 -10.19 4.69
N GLN A 108 7.03 -10.96 4.14
CA GLN A 108 7.04 -12.42 4.23
C GLN A 108 7.07 -12.96 5.67
N LYS A 109 7.61 -12.18 6.60
CA LYS A 109 7.64 -12.53 8.03
C LYS A 109 6.49 -11.91 8.83
N GLY A 110 5.42 -11.48 8.17
CA GLY A 110 4.16 -11.07 8.79
C GLY A 110 4.11 -9.63 9.28
N ALA A 111 4.98 -8.75 8.77
CA ALA A 111 5.03 -7.35 9.20
C ALA A 111 3.69 -6.61 9.10
N TYR A 112 2.85 -6.91 8.10
CA TYR A 112 1.54 -6.28 7.95
C TYR A 112 0.63 -6.49 9.16
N ALA A 113 0.57 -7.71 9.70
CA ALA A 113 -0.25 -8.02 10.86
C ALA A 113 0.28 -7.33 12.13
N VAL A 114 1.61 -7.31 12.29
CA VAL A 114 2.27 -6.65 13.43
C VAL A 114 2.04 -5.14 13.39
N LEU A 115 2.24 -4.47 12.25
CA LEU A 115 1.99 -3.03 12.13
C LEU A 115 0.53 -2.69 12.31
N LEU A 116 -0.38 -3.52 11.78
CA LEU A 116 -1.80 -3.29 11.97
C LEU A 116 -2.16 -3.28 13.47
N ARG A 117 -1.66 -4.27 14.20
CA ARG A 117 -1.88 -4.38 15.64
C ARG A 117 -1.16 -3.26 16.40
N ALA A 118 0.03 -2.86 15.96
CA ALA A 118 0.73 -1.70 16.52
C ALA A 118 -0.11 -0.43 16.37
N CYS A 119 -0.70 -0.17 15.20
CA CYS A 119 -1.60 0.98 15.00
C CYS A 119 -2.84 0.92 15.90
N GLN A 120 -3.32 -0.28 16.28
CA GLN A 120 -4.49 -0.44 17.16
C GLN A 120 -4.14 0.01 18.57
N LEU A 121 -2.93 -0.34 19.02
CA LEU A 121 -2.44 0.00 20.34
C LEU A 121 -2.03 1.47 20.41
N ALA A 122 -1.35 1.98 19.39
CA ALA A 122 -0.83 3.36 19.28
C ALA A 122 -1.89 4.47 19.19
N ALA A 123 -3.18 4.17 19.39
CA ALA A 123 -4.29 5.12 19.25
C ALA A 123 -4.29 5.91 17.92
N GLY A 124 -3.78 5.32 16.83
CA GLY A 124 -3.75 5.97 15.52
C GLY A 124 -2.49 6.74 15.17
N ASP A 125 -1.32 6.38 15.72
CA ASP A 125 -0.07 6.82 15.10
C ASP A 125 -0.02 6.33 13.65
N ARG A 126 -0.11 7.31 12.73
CA ARG A 126 -0.27 7.11 11.30
C ARG A 126 1.05 6.77 10.62
N ALA A 127 2.19 6.89 11.31
CA ALA A 127 3.49 6.88 10.66
C ALA A 127 3.91 5.53 10.07
N ALA A 128 3.32 4.42 10.54
CA ALA A 128 3.76 3.08 10.20
C ALA A 128 3.08 2.44 8.98
N LEU A 129 1.76 2.65 8.81
CA LEU A 129 1.00 2.11 7.67
C LEU A 129 1.46 2.60 6.28
N PRO A 130 1.79 3.90 6.09
CA PRO A 130 2.25 4.39 4.80
C PRO A 130 3.51 3.65 4.36
N VAL A 131 4.43 3.38 5.28
CA VAL A 131 5.80 2.97 4.96
C VAL A 131 5.91 1.58 4.32
N MET A 132 4.97 0.68 4.59
CA MET A 132 4.91 -0.60 3.88
C MET A 132 4.36 -0.48 2.45
N THR A 133 3.67 0.61 2.14
CA THR A 133 2.98 0.80 0.85
C THR A 133 3.43 2.05 0.09
N LEU A 134 4.49 2.71 0.59
CA LEU A 134 5.20 3.73 -0.15
C LEU A 134 5.77 3.09 -1.41
N ASP A 135 5.52 3.72 -2.55
CA ASP A 135 6.27 3.48 -3.77
C ASP A 135 7.76 3.76 -3.51
N ASP A 136 8.62 2.95 -4.12
CA ASP A 136 10.06 3.14 -4.05
C ASP A 136 10.52 4.40 -4.79
N ASP A 137 11.40 5.11 -4.08
CA ASP A 137 12.41 6.03 -4.57
C ASP A 137 12.01 6.94 -5.76
N ILE A 138 11.60 8.16 -5.43
CA ILE A 138 11.41 9.28 -6.37
C ILE A 138 12.62 9.56 -7.29
N ARG A 139 13.78 8.92 -7.06
CA ARG A 139 15.00 9.04 -7.86
C ARG A 139 15.10 8.02 -9.01
N ALA A 140 14.21 7.04 -9.11
CA ALA A 140 14.20 6.09 -10.22
C ALA A 140 13.38 6.63 -11.43
N PRO A 141 13.93 6.62 -12.66
CA PRO A 141 13.26 7.20 -13.85
C PRO A 141 12.01 6.43 -14.32
N PHE A 142 11.83 5.18 -13.88
CA PHE A 142 10.63 4.37 -14.10
C PHE A 142 10.20 3.73 -12.77
N GLY A 143 8.94 3.88 -12.40
CA GLY A 143 8.41 3.33 -11.16
C GLY A 143 8.17 1.82 -11.26
N HIS A 144 8.57 1.08 -10.23
CA HIS A 144 8.32 -0.36 -10.10
C HIS A 144 6.94 -0.67 -9.47
N ALA A 145 6.02 0.31 -9.46
CA ALA A 145 4.73 0.23 -8.76
C ALA A 145 3.91 -1.03 -9.07
N HIS A 146 3.93 -1.52 -10.32
CA HIS A 146 3.24 -2.76 -10.69
C HIS A 146 3.85 -4.01 -10.06
N ASP A 147 5.17 -4.10 -9.99
CA ASP A 147 5.88 -5.23 -9.37
C ASP A 147 5.67 -5.20 -7.85
N HIS A 148 5.63 -4.01 -7.26
CA HIS A 148 5.40 -3.79 -5.84
C HIS A 148 3.98 -4.17 -5.45
N ALA A 149 2.98 -3.65 -6.17
CA ALA A 149 1.60 -4.02 -5.94
C ALA A 149 1.42 -5.53 -6.08
N ARG A 150 2.04 -6.15 -7.09
CA ARG A 150 1.99 -7.60 -7.25
C ARG A 150 2.54 -8.35 -6.04
N MET A 151 3.68 -7.93 -5.53
CA MET A 151 4.29 -8.53 -4.35
C MET A 151 3.42 -8.39 -3.10
N ILE A 152 2.90 -7.19 -2.86
CA ILE A 152 2.05 -6.89 -1.70
C ILE A 152 0.74 -7.71 -1.78
N VAL A 153 0.12 -7.74 -2.95
CA VAL A 153 -1.19 -8.39 -3.13
C VAL A 153 -1.05 -9.91 -3.17
N LEU A 154 -0.18 -10.46 -4.03
CA LEU A 154 -0.13 -11.90 -4.29
C LEU A 154 0.66 -12.69 -3.23
N GLU A 155 1.71 -12.12 -2.66
CA GLU A 155 2.60 -12.86 -1.76
C GLU A 155 2.29 -12.63 -0.28
N ASN A 156 1.57 -11.55 0.04
CA ASN A 156 1.33 -11.13 1.42
C ASN A 156 -0.16 -10.96 1.76
N ASP A 157 -1.08 -11.37 0.88
CA ASP A 157 -2.52 -11.17 1.03
C ASP A 157 -2.89 -9.71 1.37
N GLY A 158 -2.11 -8.74 0.87
CA GLY A 158 -2.11 -7.36 1.35
C GLY A 158 -3.48 -6.69 1.28
N LEU A 159 -4.27 -6.94 0.23
CA LEU A 159 -5.62 -6.39 0.08
C LEU A 159 -6.55 -6.83 1.21
N ARG A 160 -6.51 -8.13 1.57
CA ARG A 160 -7.33 -8.68 2.65
C ARG A 160 -6.96 -8.03 3.97
N VAL A 161 -5.67 -7.94 4.27
CA VAL A 161 -5.18 -7.33 5.51
C VAL A 161 -5.58 -5.86 5.60
N LEU A 162 -5.47 -5.10 4.52
CA LEU A 162 -5.83 -3.68 4.47
C LEU A 162 -7.34 -3.43 4.60
N ILE A 163 -8.17 -4.30 4.02
CA ILE A 163 -9.63 -4.17 4.12
C ILE A 163 -10.09 -4.54 5.54
N GLU A 164 -9.55 -5.60 6.14
CA GLU A 164 -9.85 -5.96 7.52
C GLU A 164 -9.34 -4.90 8.51
N ALA A 165 -8.19 -4.30 8.22
CA ALA A 165 -7.70 -3.11 8.92
C ALA A 165 -8.73 -1.98 8.86
N ALA A 166 -9.19 -1.62 7.66
CA ALA A 166 -10.10 -0.49 7.52
C ALA A 166 -11.42 -0.74 8.28
N LYS A 167 -11.91 -1.98 8.28
CA LYS A 167 -13.08 -2.39 9.08
C LYS A 167 -12.84 -2.32 10.60
N ALA A 168 -11.62 -2.57 11.07
CA ALA A 168 -11.27 -2.52 12.49
C ALA A 168 -11.06 -1.08 13.01
N PHE A 169 -10.73 -0.13 12.12
CA PHE A 169 -10.41 1.26 12.48
C PHE A 169 -11.45 2.29 12.02
N ARG A 170 -12.74 1.92 12.02
CA ARG A 170 -13.84 2.77 11.55
C ARG A 170 -13.93 4.13 12.26
N ASP A 171 -13.46 4.22 13.50
CA ASP A 171 -13.50 5.45 14.30
C ASP A 171 -12.22 6.31 14.19
N ASN A 172 -11.28 5.94 13.33
CA ASN A 172 -10.02 6.68 13.14
C ASN A 172 -9.87 7.22 11.71
N PRO A 173 -10.36 8.45 11.43
CA PRO A 173 -10.28 9.08 10.11
C PRO A 173 -8.86 9.15 9.54
N GLY A 174 -7.86 9.29 10.41
CA GLY A 174 -6.46 9.33 10.01
C GLY A 174 -5.96 8.03 9.40
N VAL A 175 -6.24 6.92 10.08
CA VAL A 175 -5.89 5.58 9.63
C VAL A 175 -6.71 5.21 8.39
N LEU A 176 -8.00 5.53 8.37
CA LEU A 176 -8.88 5.28 7.21
C LEU A 176 -8.42 6.00 5.95
N SER A 177 -8.01 7.28 6.08
CA SER A 177 -7.44 8.06 5.00
C SER A 177 -6.21 7.36 4.40
N GLU A 178 -5.29 6.86 5.24
CA GLU A 178 -4.11 6.17 4.73
C GLU A 178 -4.45 4.81 4.11
N LEU A 179 -5.29 4.01 4.75
CA LEU A 179 -5.71 2.71 4.21
C LEU A 179 -6.39 2.85 2.84
N CYS A 180 -7.22 3.87 2.65
CA CYS A 180 -7.83 4.15 1.34
C CYS A 180 -6.78 4.62 0.32
N ALA A 181 -5.82 5.46 0.73
CA ALA A 181 -4.71 5.87 -0.13
C ALA A 181 -3.88 4.67 -0.58
N THR A 182 -3.58 3.75 0.33
CA THR A 182 -2.88 2.50 0.04
C THR A 182 -3.66 1.62 -0.92
N LEU A 183 -4.96 1.39 -0.69
CA LEU A 183 -5.78 0.60 -1.60
C LEU A 183 -5.85 1.21 -3.01
N SER A 184 -5.86 2.55 -3.11
CA SER A 184 -5.76 3.27 -4.39
C SER A 184 -4.44 2.95 -5.11
N ARG A 185 -3.30 2.99 -4.40
CA ARG A 185 -1.97 2.66 -4.96
C ARG A 185 -1.84 1.19 -5.39
N LEU A 186 -2.56 0.28 -4.74
CA LEU A 186 -2.57 -1.14 -5.12
C LEU A 186 -3.53 -1.45 -6.28
N SER A 187 -4.43 -0.52 -6.64
CA SER A 187 -5.43 -0.68 -7.71
C SER A 187 -4.84 -0.43 -9.11
N VAL A 188 -3.65 -0.98 -9.40
CA VAL A 188 -2.91 -0.76 -10.65
C VAL A 188 -3.14 -1.85 -11.71
N ARG A 189 -3.88 -2.91 -11.37
CA ARG A 189 -4.22 -4.02 -12.28
C ARG A 189 -5.70 -4.37 -12.13
N ASN A 190 -6.33 -4.74 -13.25
CA ASN A 190 -7.76 -5.10 -13.25
C ASN A 190 -8.09 -6.23 -12.27
N GLU A 191 -7.20 -7.22 -12.14
CA GLU A 191 -7.35 -8.32 -11.19
C GLU A 191 -7.37 -7.81 -9.73
N PHE A 192 -6.49 -6.88 -9.35
CA PHE A 192 -6.47 -6.32 -7.99
C PHE A 192 -7.69 -5.45 -7.71
N CYS A 193 -8.18 -4.70 -8.70
CA CYS A 193 -9.43 -3.95 -8.55
C CYS A 193 -10.61 -4.91 -8.29
N GLN A 194 -10.65 -6.04 -9.00
CA GLN A 194 -11.68 -7.06 -8.79
C GLN A 194 -11.55 -7.73 -7.41
N ASP A 195 -10.33 -8.10 -7.01
CA ASP A 195 -10.07 -8.68 -5.68
C ASP A 195 -10.53 -7.74 -4.54
N ILE A 196 -10.34 -6.42 -4.68
CA ILE A 196 -10.86 -5.44 -3.71
C ILE A 196 -12.38 -5.50 -3.62
N VAL A 197 -13.08 -5.65 -4.75
CA VAL A 197 -14.54 -5.80 -4.77
C VAL A 197 -14.95 -7.11 -4.10
N ASP A 198 -14.30 -8.21 -4.45
CA ASP A 198 -14.62 -9.56 -3.95
C ASP A 198 -14.37 -9.69 -2.44
N LEU A 199 -13.37 -8.98 -1.91
CA LEU A 199 -13.08 -8.87 -0.47
C LEU A 199 -14.05 -7.91 0.27
N GLY A 200 -14.99 -7.28 -0.43
CA GLY A 200 -15.97 -6.34 0.10
C GLY A 200 -15.42 -4.93 0.37
N GLY A 201 -14.23 -4.62 -0.16
CA GLY A 201 -13.59 -3.32 0.00
C GLY A 201 -14.36 -2.17 -0.63
N LEU A 202 -14.99 -2.39 -1.80
CA LEU A 202 -15.83 -1.38 -2.45
C LEU A 202 -17.00 -0.93 -1.56
N ASN A 203 -17.81 -1.88 -1.08
CA ASN A 203 -18.96 -1.57 -0.22
C ASN A 203 -18.53 -0.84 1.07
N PHE A 204 -17.37 -1.22 1.61
CA PHE A 204 -16.78 -0.52 2.74
C PHE A 204 -16.43 0.94 2.40
N MET A 205 -15.76 1.19 1.26
CA MET A 205 -15.40 2.55 0.84
C MET A 205 -16.63 3.43 0.57
N VAL A 206 -17.68 2.89 -0.06
CA VAL A 206 -18.93 3.62 -0.30
C VAL A 206 -19.60 3.98 1.03
N THR A 207 -19.66 3.05 1.97
CA THR A 207 -20.17 3.30 3.34
C THR A 207 -19.33 4.37 4.04
N LEU A 208 -18.01 4.26 3.94
CA LEU A 208 -17.06 5.20 4.55
C LEU A 208 -17.23 6.62 3.98
N LEU A 209 -17.48 6.76 2.68
CA LEU A 209 -17.76 8.06 2.06
C LEU A 209 -19.01 8.70 2.66
N ALA A 210 -20.06 7.91 2.89
CA ALA A 210 -21.30 8.38 3.51
C ALA A 210 -21.08 8.78 4.98
N ASP A 211 -20.37 7.95 5.75
CA ASP A 211 -20.19 8.14 7.20
C ASP A 211 -19.19 9.27 7.53
N CYS A 212 -18.15 9.45 6.71
CA CYS A 212 -17.07 10.41 6.96
C CYS A 212 -17.17 11.68 6.11
N MET A 213 -18.37 12.09 5.70
CA MET A 213 -18.57 13.25 4.84
C MET A 213 -18.07 14.57 5.44
N GLU A 214 -17.87 14.66 6.76
CA GLU A 214 -17.29 15.84 7.43
C GLU A 214 -15.75 15.84 7.47
N HIS A 215 -15.10 14.74 7.06
CA HIS A 215 -13.64 14.58 7.12
C HIS A 215 -13.02 14.69 5.71
N PRO A 216 -12.62 15.89 5.26
CA PRO A 216 -12.19 16.12 3.87
C PRO A 216 -11.00 15.25 3.45
N ASP A 217 -10.09 14.93 4.36
CA ASP A 217 -8.96 14.03 4.09
C ASP A 217 -9.42 12.60 3.74
N VAL A 218 -10.38 12.06 4.51
CA VAL A 218 -10.95 10.73 4.26
C VAL A 218 -11.73 10.75 2.94
N VAL A 219 -12.60 11.75 2.76
CA VAL A 219 -13.39 11.92 1.53
C VAL A 219 -12.46 11.96 0.32
N ARG A 220 -11.40 12.77 0.35
CA ARG A 220 -10.42 12.87 -0.73
C ARG A 220 -9.80 11.51 -1.07
N GLN A 221 -9.38 10.75 -0.05
CA GLN A 221 -8.72 9.46 -0.28
C GLN A 221 -9.69 8.36 -0.72
N VAL A 222 -10.93 8.37 -0.23
CA VAL A 222 -11.97 7.45 -0.70
C VAL A 222 -12.32 7.73 -2.17
N LEU A 223 -12.48 9.00 -2.56
CA LEU A 223 -12.70 9.39 -3.96
C LEU A 223 -11.53 8.98 -4.85
N SER A 224 -10.29 9.16 -4.38
CA SER A 224 -9.09 8.67 -5.07
C SER A 224 -9.11 7.15 -5.25
N ALA A 225 -9.50 6.39 -4.23
CA ALA A 225 -9.62 4.93 -4.32
C ALA A 225 -10.72 4.49 -5.30
N LEU A 226 -11.90 5.12 -5.27
CA LEU A 226 -12.99 4.84 -6.22
C LEU A 226 -12.57 5.15 -7.66
N ARG A 227 -11.84 6.26 -7.88
CA ARG A 227 -11.24 6.59 -9.18
C ARG A 227 -10.27 5.52 -9.66
N ALA A 228 -9.38 5.04 -8.79
CA ALA A 228 -8.38 4.03 -9.15
C ALA A 228 -9.06 2.67 -9.47
N LEU A 229 -10.03 2.25 -8.66
CA LEU A 229 -10.85 1.06 -8.90
C LEU A 229 -11.61 1.13 -10.23
N ALA A 230 -12.12 2.31 -10.58
CA ALA A 230 -12.76 2.58 -11.87
C ALA A 230 -11.79 2.47 -13.08
N GLY A 231 -10.52 2.13 -12.90
CA GLY A 231 -9.66 1.67 -13.99
C GLY A 231 -10.14 0.35 -14.62
N ASN A 232 -10.86 -0.49 -13.86
CA ASN A 232 -11.48 -1.73 -14.33
C ASN A 232 -12.95 -1.47 -14.75
N ASP A 233 -13.32 -1.84 -15.98
CA ASP A 233 -14.64 -1.58 -16.55
C ASP A 233 -15.78 -2.34 -15.83
N ASP A 234 -15.56 -3.53 -15.28
CA ASP A 234 -16.57 -4.26 -14.49
C ASP A 234 -16.76 -3.60 -13.13
N VAL A 235 -15.66 -3.12 -12.54
CA VAL A 235 -15.68 -2.42 -11.26
C VAL A 235 -16.36 -1.05 -11.37
N LYS A 236 -16.30 -0.37 -12.52
CA LYS A 236 -17.10 0.85 -12.77
C LYS A 236 -18.59 0.60 -12.55
N ASP A 237 -19.10 -0.49 -13.12
CA ASP A 237 -20.52 -0.84 -13.01
C ASP A 237 -20.87 -1.23 -11.58
N ALA A 238 -19.94 -1.91 -10.87
CA ALA A 238 -20.09 -2.21 -9.46
C ALA A 238 -20.13 -0.93 -8.59
N ILE A 239 -19.28 0.08 -8.87
CA ILE A 239 -19.27 1.36 -8.16
C ILE A 239 -20.61 2.09 -8.34
N VAL A 240 -21.12 2.14 -9.57
CA VAL A 240 -22.43 2.76 -9.87
C VAL A 240 -23.56 1.96 -9.21
N GLY A 241 -23.55 0.62 -9.33
CA GLY A 241 -24.54 -0.26 -8.71
C GLY A 241 -24.56 -0.22 -7.18
N ALA A 242 -23.44 0.12 -6.55
CA ALA A 242 -23.35 0.35 -5.11
C ALA A 242 -23.90 1.73 -4.66
N GLY A 243 -24.38 2.57 -5.59
CA GLY A 243 -24.92 3.89 -5.28
C GLY A 243 -23.87 4.97 -5.00
N ALA A 244 -22.59 4.72 -5.35
CA ALA A 244 -21.51 5.65 -5.05
C ALA A 244 -21.64 6.98 -5.82
N THR A 245 -22.28 6.99 -6.99
CA THR A 245 -22.40 8.18 -7.84
C THR A 245 -23.06 9.36 -7.12
N GLU A 246 -24.17 9.12 -6.42
CA GLU A 246 -24.88 10.16 -5.66
C GLU A 246 -24.01 10.69 -4.52
N LEU A 247 -23.28 9.80 -3.83
CA LEU A 247 -22.36 10.19 -2.75
C LEU A 247 -21.16 10.99 -3.26
N ILE A 248 -20.62 10.66 -4.45
CA ILE A 248 -19.54 11.44 -5.08
C ILE A 248 -20.03 12.85 -5.40
N VAL A 249 -21.24 12.98 -5.97
CA VAL A 249 -21.83 14.30 -6.27
C VAL A 249 -22.10 15.08 -4.99
N LEU A 250 -22.61 14.42 -3.95
CA LEU A 250 -22.83 15.04 -2.64
C LEU A 250 -21.52 15.53 -2.01
N ALA A 251 -20.46 14.71 -2.06
CA ALA A 251 -19.14 15.08 -1.56
C ALA A 251 -18.57 16.29 -2.32
N LEU A 252 -18.72 16.32 -3.65
CA LEU A 252 -18.30 17.43 -4.50
C LEU A 252 -19.03 18.73 -4.13
N SER A 253 -20.35 18.68 -3.96
CA SER A 253 -21.15 19.85 -3.58
C SER A 253 -20.85 20.31 -2.14
N ARG A 254 -20.67 19.39 -1.19
CA ARG A 254 -20.39 19.73 0.20
C ARG A 254 -19.01 20.36 0.38
N HIS A 255 -18.01 19.81 -0.31
CA HIS A 255 -16.61 20.25 -0.21
C HIS A 255 -16.20 21.16 -1.37
N LEU A 256 -17.13 21.96 -1.88
CA LEU A 256 -16.88 22.86 -3.01
C LEU A 256 -15.72 23.84 -2.75
N GLY A 257 -15.41 24.15 -1.50
CA GLY A 257 -14.27 24.99 -1.12
C GLY A 257 -12.91 24.28 -1.17
N SER A 258 -12.87 22.95 -1.27
CA SER A 258 -11.63 22.15 -1.30
C SER A 258 -11.31 21.71 -2.72
N ALA A 259 -10.30 22.34 -3.33
CA ALA A 259 -9.83 22.00 -4.67
C ALA A 259 -9.43 20.52 -4.78
N GLN A 260 -8.77 19.98 -3.76
CA GLN A 260 -8.30 18.59 -3.76
C GLN A 260 -9.45 17.57 -3.74
N VAL A 261 -10.54 17.85 -3.00
CA VAL A 261 -11.73 16.99 -3.01
C VAL A 261 -12.46 17.12 -4.36
N CYS A 262 -12.57 18.35 -4.86
CA CYS A 262 -13.18 18.62 -6.16
C CYS A 262 -12.47 17.89 -7.30
N GLU A 263 -11.14 17.93 -7.33
CA GLU A 263 -10.31 17.21 -8.28
C GLU A 263 -10.62 15.71 -8.26
N GLN A 264 -10.55 15.06 -7.08
CA GLN A 264 -10.75 13.62 -7.00
C GLN A 264 -12.18 13.21 -7.33
N ALA A 265 -13.19 14.01 -6.94
CA ALA A 265 -14.58 13.74 -7.30
C ALA A 265 -14.82 13.88 -8.81
N CYS A 266 -14.35 14.97 -9.44
CA CYS A 266 -14.45 15.15 -10.89
C CYS A 266 -13.73 14.04 -11.64
N ALA A 267 -12.51 13.68 -11.21
CA ALA A 267 -11.74 12.59 -11.80
C ALA A 267 -12.44 11.23 -11.64
N ALA A 268 -13.04 10.94 -10.49
CA ALA A 268 -13.83 9.72 -10.27
C ALA A 268 -15.05 9.67 -11.22
N LEU A 269 -15.84 10.75 -11.32
CA LEU A 269 -16.97 10.83 -12.24
C LEU A 269 -16.54 10.64 -13.70
N CYS A 270 -15.42 11.24 -14.09
CA CYS A 270 -14.84 11.08 -15.44
C CYS A 270 -14.49 9.62 -15.73
N MET A 271 -13.82 8.94 -14.79
CA MET A 271 -13.47 7.52 -14.95
C MET A 271 -14.71 6.62 -15.04
N LEU A 272 -15.75 6.90 -14.24
CA LEU A 272 -17.01 6.15 -14.27
C LEU A 272 -17.77 6.33 -15.59
N ALA A 273 -17.71 7.52 -16.20
CA ALA A 273 -18.33 7.81 -17.49
C ALA A 273 -17.58 7.19 -18.68
N LEU A 274 -16.25 7.05 -18.57
CA LEU A 274 -15.39 6.65 -19.67
C LEU A 274 -15.77 5.27 -20.24
N ARG A 275 -16.18 5.24 -21.52
CA ARG A 275 -16.63 4.05 -22.27
C ARG A 275 -17.85 3.33 -21.66
N LYS A 276 -18.64 4.01 -20.83
CA LYS A 276 -19.81 3.43 -20.14
C LYS A 276 -21.05 4.35 -20.29
N PRO A 277 -21.81 4.27 -21.40
CA PRO A 277 -22.94 5.16 -21.65
C PRO A 277 -24.04 5.06 -20.60
N HIS A 278 -24.25 3.87 -20.01
CA HIS A 278 -25.19 3.71 -18.89
C HIS A 278 -24.78 4.54 -17.66
N ASN A 279 -23.50 4.48 -17.29
CA ASN A 279 -22.96 5.24 -16.15
C ASN A 279 -23.06 6.74 -16.40
N CYS A 280 -22.88 7.21 -17.65
CA CYS A 280 -23.12 8.60 -18.02
C CYS A 280 -24.55 9.05 -17.70
N SER A 281 -25.57 8.23 -18.03
CA SER A 281 -26.96 8.54 -17.70
C SER A 281 -27.17 8.70 -16.20
N VAL A 282 -26.64 7.77 -15.39
CA VAL A 282 -26.75 7.84 -13.93
C VAL A 282 -26.07 9.11 -13.38
N ILE A 283 -24.86 9.44 -13.86
CA ILE A 283 -24.14 10.66 -13.45
C ILE A 283 -24.96 11.93 -13.77
N MET A 284 -25.62 11.97 -14.94
CA MET A 284 -26.46 13.10 -15.33
C MET A 284 -27.71 13.20 -14.45
N GLU A 285 -28.36 12.08 -14.15
CA GLU A 285 -29.54 12.00 -13.28
C GLU A 285 -29.23 12.40 -11.84
N SER A 286 -28.04 12.04 -11.32
CA SER A 286 -27.55 12.47 -10.01
C SER A 286 -27.11 13.94 -9.96
N GLY A 287 -27.17 14.69 -11.07
CA GLY A 287 -26.76 16.09 -11.13
C GLY A 287 -25.24 16.33 -11.21
N GLY A 288 -24.46 15.29 -11.52
CA GLY A 288 -23.00 15.33 -11.50
C GLY A 288 -22.39 16.37 -12.45
N ALA A 289 -22.99 16.58 -13.63
CA ALA A 289 -22.53 17.60 -14.58
C ALA A 289 -22.64 19.02 -14.02
N LEU A 290 -23.74 19.32 -13.31
CA LEU A 290 -23.93 20.64 -12.70
C LEU A 290 -22.97 20.85 -11.52
N ALA A 291 -22.78 19.83 -10.68
CA ALA A 291 -21.85 19.87 -9.57
C ALA A 291 -20.40 20.05 -10.04
N ALA A 292 -19.98 19.33 -11.08
CA ALA A 292 -18.66 19.50 -11.71
C ALA A 292 -18.48 20.93 -12.24
N LEU A 293 -19.46 21.47 -12.95
CA LEU A 293 -19.41 22.85 -13.45
C LEU A 293 -19.31 23.87 -12.30
N GLN A 294 -19.99 23.64 -11.18
CA GLN A 294 -19.87 24.48 -9.99
C GLN A 294 -18.46 24.42 -9.40
N ALA A 295 -17.86 23.23 -9.35
CA ALA A 295 -16.49 23.05 -8.86
C ALA A 295 -15.46 23.76 -9.75
N MET A 296 -15.59 23.64 -11.07
CA MET A 296 -14.75 24.37 -12.04
C MET A 296 -14.85 25.88 -11.86
N LYS A 297 -16.06 26.40 -11.60
CA LYS A 297 -16.28 27.83 -11.33
C LYS A 297 -15.73 28.28 -9.98
N ALA A 298 -15.76 27.41 -8.97
CA ALA A 298 -15.20 27.70 -7.65
C ALA A 298 -13.67 27.71 -7.65
N HIS A 299 -13.03 26.91 -8.51
CA HIS A 299 -11.57 26.76 -8.60
C HIS A 299 -11.00 27.05 -10.00
N PRO A 300 -11.18 28.26 -10.55
CA PRO A 300 -10.83 28.58 -11.94
C PRO A 300 -9.33 28.50 -12.26
N GLN A 301 -8.46 28.51 -11.24
CA GLN A 301 -7.00 28.44 -11.40
C GLN A 301 -6.44 27.02 -11.19
N GLU A 302 -7.26 26.09 -10.70
CA GLU A 302 -6.84 24.72 -10.41
C GLU A 302 -7.04 23.85 -11.65
N VAL A 303 -5.99 23.69 -12.45
CA VAL A 303 -6.02 22.95 -13.72
C VAL A 303 -6.55 21.53 -13.54
N ALA A 304 -6.27 20.90 -12.40
CA ALA A 304 -6.73 19.53 -12.14
C ALA A 304 -8.25 19.42 -11.91
N VAL A 305 -8.94 20.54 -11.61
CA VAL A 305 -10.40 20.61 -11.44
C VAL A 305 -11.10 21.01 -12.74
N GLN A 306 -10.40 21.68 -13.66
CA GLN A 306 -10.93 22.11 -14.97
C GLN A 306 -11.06 20.96 -15.97
#